data_AF-A0A0J0YJB6-F1
#
_entry.id   AF-A0A0J0YJB6-F1
#
_cell.length_a   1.000
_cell.length_b   1.000
_cell.length_c   1.000
_cell.angle_alpha   90.00
_cell.angle_beta   90.00
_cell.angle_gamma   90.00
#
_symmetry.space_group_name_H-M   'P 1'
#
loop_
_entity.id
_entity.type
_entity.pdbx_description
1 polymer ?
#
loop_
_entity_poly.entity_id
_entity_poly.type
_entity_poly.pdbx_seq_one_letter_code
_entity_poly.pdbx_strand_id
1 'polypeptide(L)'
;MKNIFILFIALSFLSSCELEREPFNAYTKDKILQDKEAAVDVLLNGCYAQLRDWSDVMHRVGEYPGDNIMIRGTSTDSFYSFISYQHIPNNDRLATFWNNSYKIISQSSDLMKMIAEGENPVLDQKLGEAYYLRGMLYFYLGKTYGRPYAQSPETNLGVPIVNGLPEDIANISLPDRATVKATYEQAISDLKKGEALMSENRTAAYATKEAAQAMLSRVYLYMSGTYETPNQEYATLSIDYAKKVILSGRYNLLSRADFMKYNTFAPDASGQTETIFAVKRVASEFSGYDHYYGIGGMYANLQGQGWGEMYASAEYLDLLRKSGLKKDARWAFIEPQYALDASNNKTVAFRFITDAFNAAGTQTGFNYIQQPLKTKTDGSYYITIANVDYNLTVVNAAENNYSISYAGKTYVGEKDYMMLLNRVYPMFYITKCSLQDNDSHLHSPIISRLAEMYLNMAEAYAKKGDYGNALTNLNVIRERAIVGGGYTSLNSTNAAQLIDEERQLELAFEAQRGYDVYRNGQTMTRRYPGPHLPLIDVPATSLRVVQYIPQSEINAYPGTLTQNP
;
A
#
# COMPACT_ATOMS: atom_id res chain seq x y z
N MET A 1 -61.80 -51.48 -25.81
CA MET A 1 -61.71 -50.71 -24.56
C MET A 1 -60.49 -51.02 -23.68
N LYS A 2 -59.61 -51.98 -24.01
CA LYS A 2 -58.33 -52.20 -23.29
C LYS A 2 -57.19 -51.27 -23.74
N ASN A 3 -57.20 -50.81 -24.99
CA ASN A 3 -56.10 -49.99 -25.54
C ASN A 3 -56.23 -48.48 -25.26
N ILE A 4 -57.39 -48.01 -24.79
CA ILE A 4 -57.61 -46.59 -24.41
C ILE A 4 -57.19 -46.34 -22.95
N PHE A 5 -57.27 -47.36 -22.08
CA PHE A 5 -56.87 -47.24 -20.68
C PHE A 5 -55.34 -47.21 -20.50
N ILE A 6 -54.58 -47.85 -21.39
CA ILE A 6 -53.11 -47.82 -21.37
C ILE A 6 -52.58 -46.46 -21.84
N LEU A 7 -53.31 -45.76 -22.72
CA LEU A 7 -52.96 -44.41 -23.16
C LEU A 7 -53.18 -43.35 -22.06
N PHE A 8 -54.18 -43.55 -21.19
CA PHE A 8 -54.46 -42.65 -20.07
C PHE A 8 -53.50 -42.84 -18.89
N ILE A 9 -52.98 -44.05 -18.66
CA ILE A 9 -51.98 -44.32 -17.61
C ILE A 9 -50.56 -43.88 -18.04
N ALA A 10 -50.28 -43.86 -19.34
CA ALA A 10 -49.03 -43.32 -19.88
C ALA A 10 -48.95 -41.78 -19.88
N LEU A 11 -50.10 -41.07 -19.85
CA LEU A 11 -50.13 -39.60 -19.77
C LEU A 11 -49.98 -39.05 -18.34
N SER A 12 -50.18 -39.87 -17.31
CA SER A 12 -50.05 -39.46 -15.90
C SER A 12 -48.61 -39.46 -15.37
N PHE A 13 -47.61 -39.78 -16.20
CA PHE A 13 -46.18 -39.70 -15.86
C PHE A 13 -45.44 -38.50 -16.45
N LEU A 14 -46.16 -37.56 -17.09
CA LEU A 14 -45.62 -36.25 -17.47
C LEU A 14 -45.97 -35.19 -16.41
N SER A 15 -45.79 -35.50 -15.13
CA SER A 15 -45.42 -34.44 -14.20
C SER A 15 -43.96 -34.12 -14.51
N SER A 16 -43.72 -33.16 -15.40
CA SER A 16 -42.41 -32.54 -15.49
C SER A 16 -42.06 -32.09 -14.08
N CYS A 17 -41.02 -32.70 -13.51
CA CYS A 17 -40.37 -32.12 -12.36
C CYS A 17 -39.86 -30.77 -12.86
N GLU A 18 -40.56 -29.69 -12.53
CA GLU A 18 -40.07 -28.33 -12.73
C GLU A 18 -38.87 -28.20 -11.79
N LEU A 19 -37.71 -28.58 -12.31
CA LEU A 19 -36.44 -28.59 -11.60
C LEU A 19 -35.64 -27.34 -12.02
N GLU A 20 -36.34 -26.23 -12.27
CA GLU A 20 -35.75 -24.90 -12.12
C GLU A 20 -35.64 -24.62 -10.62
N ARG A 21 -34.59 -25.22 -10.02
CA ARG A 21 -34.14 -24.79 -8.71
C ARG A 21 -33.19 -23.63 -8.92
N GLU A 22 -33.75 -22.43 -8.89
CA GLU A 22 -32.96 -21.25 -8.59
C GLU A 22 -32.30 -21.45 -7.22
N PRO A 23 -31.02 -21.10 -7.04
CA PRO A 23 -30.41 -21.12 -5.72
C PRO A 23 -31.31 -20.35 -4.75
N PHE A 24 -31.59 -20.90 -3.56
CA PHE A 24 -32.50 -20.29 -2.58
C PHE A 24 -32.14 -18.82 -2.23
N ASN A 25 -30.88 -18.44 -2.50
CA ASN A 25 -30.30 -17.14 -2.25
C ASN A 25 -29.96 -16.34 -3.52
N ALA A 26 -30.32 -16.83 -4.72
CA ALA A 26 -30.11 -16.09 -5.96
C ALA A 26 -31.16 -14.96 -6.09
N TYR A 27 -30.69 -13.76 -6.41
CA TYR A 27 -31.56 -12.68 -6.85
C TYR A 27 -31.95 -12.94 -8.31
N THR A 28 -33.18 -13.40 -8.53
CA THR A 28 -33.74 -13.54 -9.87
C THR A 28 -33.96 -12.15 -10.49
N LYS A 29 -34.00 -12.08 -11.83
CA LYS A 29 -34.30 -10.83 -12.56
C LYS A 29 -35.59 -10.17 -12.06
N ASP A 30 -36.59 -10.96 -11.68
CA ASP A 30 -37.87 -10.46 -11.15
C ASP A 30 -37.75 -9.86 -9.74
N LYS A 31 -36.90 -10.42 -8.86
CA LYS A 31 -36.61 -9.81 -7.54
C LYS A 31 -35.80 -8.52 -7.66
N ILE A 32 -34.90 -8.44 -8.65
CA ILE A 32 -34.15 -7.21 -8.97
C ILE A 32 -35.10 -6.12 -9.47
N LEU A 33 -36.12 -6.47 -10.25
CA LEU A 33 -37.12 -5.53 -10.76
C LEU A 33 -38.14 -5.10 -9.70
N GLN A 34 -38.39 -5.91 -8.66
CA GLN A 34 -39.29 -5.56 -7.55
C GLN A 34 -38.70 -4.51 -6.60
N ASP A 35 -37.40 -4.60 -6.30
CA ASP A 35 -36.68 -3.60 -5.49
C ASP A 35 -35.28 -3.37 -6.05
N LYS A 36 -35.23 -2.47 -7.03
CA LYS A 36 -34.00 -2.12 -7.74
C LYS A 36 -32.94 -1.56 -6.80
N GLU A 37 -33.34 -0.75 -5.83
CA GLU A 37 -32.41 -0.11 -4.90
C GLU A 37 -31.75 -1.14 -3.98
N ALA A 38 -32.53 -2.06 -3.41
CA ALA A 38 -31.99 -3.13 -2.58
C ALA A 38 -31.10 -4.08 -3.38
N ALA A 39 -31.50 -4.43 -4.61
CA ALA A 39 -30.69 -5.29 -5.48
C ALA A 39 -29.34 -4.65 -5.82
N VAL A 40 -29.33 -3.38 -6.23
CA VAL A 40 -28.08 -2.65 -6.51
C VAL A 40 -27.22 -2.54 -5.26
N ASP A 41 -27.81 -2.32 -4.09
CA ASP A 41 -27.06 -2.25 -2.82
C ASP A 41 -26.31 -3.55 -2.52
N VAL A 42 -26.99 -4.69 -2.65
CA VAL A 42 -26.38 -6.02 -2.44
C VAL A 42 -25.24 -6.26 -3.43
N LEU A 43 -25.45 -5.96 -4.71
CA LEU A 43 -24.43 -6.16 -5.75
C LEU A 43 -23.20 -5.25 -5.52
N LEU A 44 -23.42 -3.98 -5.20
CA LEU A 44 -22.36 -3.02 -4.92
C LEU A 44 -21.58 -3.40 -3.65
N ASN A 45 -22.26 -3.84 -2.59
CA ASN A 45 -21.62 -4.38 -1.39
C ASN A 45 -20.76 -5.62 -1.72
N GLY A 46 -21.19 -6.43 -2.70
CA GLY A 46 -20.40 -7.52 -3.26
C GLY A 46 -19.09 -7.07 -3.93
N CYS A 47 -19.08 -5.90 -4.58
CA CYS A 47 -17.87 -5.28 -5.11
C CYS A 47 -16.91 -4.84 -3.99
N TYR A 48 -17.41 -4.15 -2.96
CA TYR A 48 -16.60 -3.74 -1.81
C TYR A 48 -16.04 -4.94 -1.04
N ALA A 49 -16.82 -5.99 -0.86
CA ALA A 49 -16.40 -7.22 -0.19
C ALA A 49 -15.18 -7.87 -0.86
N GLN A 50 -15.07 -7.79 -2.18
CA GLN A 50 -13.95 -8.33 -2.96
C GLN A 50 -12.67 -7.50 -2.86
N LEU A 51 -12.77 -6.23 -2.44
CA LEU A 51 -11.57 -5.41 -2.20
C LEU A 51 -10.71 -5.96 -1.06
N ARG A 52 -11.26 -6.79 -0.15
CA ARG A 52 -10.54 -7.34 0.99
C ARG A 52 -9.33 -8.17 0.57
N ASP A 53 -9.53 -9.14 -0.32
CA ASP A 53 -8.44 -10.00 -0.83
C ASP A 53 -7.54 -9.25 -1.81
N TRP A 54 -8.13 -8.34 -2.60
CA TRP A 54 -7.39 -7.44 -3.48
C TRP A 54 -6.40 -6.55 -2.71
N SER A 55 -6.82 -6.03 -1.54
CA SER A 55 -6.05 -5.05 -0.77
C SER A 55 -4.79 -5.62 -0.12
N ASP A 56 -4.77 -6.91 0.23
CA ASP A 56 -3.57 -7.56 0.76
C ASP A 56 -2.46 -7.58 -0.30
N VAL A 57 -2.79 -8.00 -1.53
CA VAL A 57 -1.79 -8.03 -2.61
C VAL A 57 -1.41 -6.61 -3.04
N MET A 58 -2.38 -5.69 -3.12
CA MET A 58 -2.13 -4.27 -3.38
C MET A 58 -1.09 -3.69 -2.42
N HIS A 59 -1.20 -4.01 -1.12
CA HIS A 59 -0.26 -3.56 -0.12
C HIS A 59 1.14 -4.12 -0.38
N ARG A 60 1.24 -5.43 -0.59
CA ARG A 60 2.55 -6.10 -0.79
C ARG A 60 3.26 -5.60 -2.03
N VAL A 61 2.56 -5.49 -3.16
CA VAL A 61 3.17 -5.04 -4.41
C VAL A 61 3.59 -3.57 -4.37
N GLY A 62 2.95 -2.75 -3.51
CA GLY A 62 3.33 -1.34 -3.33
C GLY A 62 4.39 -1.08 -2.26
N GLU A 63 4.41 -1.86 -1.18
CA GLU A 63 5.32 -1.63 -0.04
C GLU A 63 6.59 -2.47 -0.10
N TYR A 64 6.51 -3.74 -0.53
CA TYR A 64 7.63 -4.68 -0.43
C TYR A 64 8.79 -4.42 -1.40
N PRO A 65 8.57 -3.84 -2.59
CA PRO A 65 9.66 -3.34 -3.42
C PRO A 65 10.35 -2.10 -2.83
N GLY A 66 9.68 -1.40 -1.90
CA GLY A 66 10.20 -0.23 -1.23
C GLY A 66 11.40 -0.50 -0.32
N ASP A 67 11.83 0.56 0.35
CA ASP A 67 12.94 0.59 1.27
C ASP A 67 12.52 0.78 2.74
N ASN A 68 11.22 0.73 3.05
CA ASN A 68 10.71 0.90 4.41
C ASN A 68 10.78 -0.38 5.27
N ILE A 69 10.81 -1.54 4.63
CA ILE A 69 10.68 -2.83 5.31
C ILE A 69 11.88 -3.74 5.06
N MET A 70 12.05 -4.72 5.95
CA MET A 70 13.06 -5.75 5.85
C MET A 70 12.53 -7.10 6.32
N ILE A 71 12.65 -8.14 5.48
CA ILE A 71 12.31 -9.51 5.85
C ILE A 71 13.50 -10.24 6.47
N ARG A 72 13.26 -11.04 7.53
CA ARG A 72 14.30 -11.80 8.24
C ARG A 72 15.14 -12.77 7.39
N GLY A 73 14.72 -13.10 6.17
CA GLY A 73 15.38 -14.10 5.33
C GLY A 73 14.70 -14.29 3.98
N THR A 74 15.33 -15.08 3.11
CA THR A 74 14.75 -15.48 1.83
C THR A 74 13.49 -16.32 2.06
N SER A 75 12.55 -16.26 1.11
CA SER A 75 11.32 -17.05 1.15
C SER A 75 11.02 -17.63 -0.23
N THR A 76 10.31 -18.77 -0.26
CA THR A 76 9.77 -19.36 -1.48
C THR A 76 8.35 -18.88 -1.79
N ASP A 77 7.73 -18.11 -0.89
CA ASP A 77 6.43 -17.49 -1.15
C ASP A 77 6.55 -16.46 -2.29
N SER A 78 5.55 -16.41 -3.16
CA SER A 78 5.50 -15.53 -4.31
C SER A 78 5.56 -14.03 -3.95
N PHE A 79 5.22 -13.60 -2.73
CA PHE A 79 5.46 -12.19 -2.36
C PHE A 79 6.95 -11.82 -2.31
N TYR A 80 7.85 -12.79 -2.17
CA TYR A 80 9.28 -12.54 -2.05
C TYR A 80 9.90 -12.00 -3.35
N SER A 81 9.30 -12.27 -4.51
CA SER A 81 9.73 -11.68 -5.78
C SER A 81 9.58 -10.15 -5.77
N PHE A 82 8.63 -9.60 -5.01
CA PHE A 82 8.46 -8.15 -4.85
C PHE A 82 9.66 -7.53 -4.12
N ILE A 83 10.15 -8.21 -3.08
CA ILE A 83 11.30 -7.76 -2.28
C ILE A 83 12.60 -7.90 -3.07
N SER A 84 12.80 -9.03 -3.73
CA SER A 84 14.04 -9.34 -4.44
C SER A 84 14.13 -8.77 -5.86
N TYR A 85 13.02 -8.23 -6.40
CA TYR A 85 12.87 -7.89 -7.83
C TYR A 85 13.14 -9.06 -8.79
N GLN A 86 13.02 -10.30 -8.30
CA GLN A 86 13.13 -11.50 -9.12
C GLN A 86 11.74 -11.91 -9.61
N HIS A 87 11.17 -11.10 -10.52
CA HIS A 87 9.83 -11.33 -11.04
C HIS A 87 9.75 -12.70 -11.73
N ILE A 88 8.66 -13.40 -11.46
CA ILE A 88 8.36 -14.72 -12.03
C ILE A 88 7.03 -14.66 -12.80
N PRO A 89 6.90 -15.32 -13.95
CA PRO A 89 5.63 -15.33 -14.70
C PRO A 89 4.47 -15.97 -13.92
N ASN A 90 4.78 -16.97 -13.09
CA ASN A 90 3.81 -17.71 -12.27
C ASN A 90 3.83 -17.18 -10.84
N ASN A 91 3.28 -15.98 -10.63
CA ASN A 91 3.08 -15.39 -9.31
C ASN A 91 1.59 -15.44 -8.94
N ASP A 92 1.22 -16.30 -7.99
CA ASP A 92 -0.17 -16.52 -7.58
C ASP A 92 -0.81 -15.29 -6.90
N ARG A 93 -0.01 -14.47 -6.22
CA ARG A 93 -0.44 -13.19 -5.65
C ARG A 93 -0.86 -12.23 -6.75
N LEU A 94 -0.04 -12.08 -7.80
CA LEU A 94 -0.39 -11.22 -8.94
C LEU A 94 -1.60 -11.74 -9.71
N ALA A 95 -1.77 -13.06 -9.84
CA ALA A 95 -2.99 -13.63 -10.40
C ALA A 95 -4.23 -13.24 -9.56
N THR A 96 -4.13 -13.33 -8.24
CA THR A 96 -5.21 -12.91 -7.31
C THR A 96 -5.54 -11.42 -7.46
N PHE A 97 -4.51 -10.56 -7.55
CA PHE A 97 -4.68 -9.12 -7.73
C PHE A 97 -5.36 -8.77 -9.06
N TRP A 98 -4.89 -9.38 -10.16
CA TRP A 98 -5.47 -9.22 -11.49
C TRP A 98 -6.94 -9.67 -11.52
N ASN A 99 -7.21 -10.88 -11.04
CA ASN A 99 -8.55 -11.48 -11.09
C ASN A 99 -9.56 -10.72 -10.25
N ASN A 100 -9.21 -10.33 -9.03
CA ASN A 100 -10.09 -9.51 -8.21
C ASN A 100 -10.33 -8.13 -8.83
N SER A 101 -9.31 -7.53 -9.47
CA SER A 101 -9.47 -6.24 -10.15
C SER A 101 -10.47 -6.34 -11.31
N TYR A 102 -10.28 -7.28 -12.23
CA TYR A 102 -11.17 -7.42 -13.39
C TYR A 102 -12.57 -7.91 -13.02
N LYS A 103 -12.70 -8.73 -11.96
CA LYS A 103 -14.01 -9.13 -11.45
C LYS A 103 -14.81 -7.95 -10.92
N ILE A 104 -14.19 -7.07 -10.13
CA ILE A 104 -14.86 -5.85 -9.64
C ILE A 104 -15.11 -4.87 -10.79
N ILE A 105 -14.19 -4.72 -11.75
CA ILE A 105 -14.40 -3.90 -12.97
C ILE A 105 -15.63 -4.39 -13.75
N SER A 106 -15.76 -5.71 -13.95
CA SER A 106 -16.90 -6.30 -14.66
C SER A 106 -18.21 -6.05 -13.91
N GLN A 107 -18.25 -6.38 -12.61
CA GLN A 107 -19.46 -6.20 -11.80
C GLN A 107 -19.89 -4.73 -11.68
N SER A 108 -18.92 -3.82 -11.53
CA SER A 108 -19.20 -2.38 -11.53
C SER A 108 -19.76 -1.92 -12.87
N SER A 109 -19.24 -2.46 -13.98
CA SER A 109 -19.74 -2.15 -15.32
C SER A 109 -21.15 -2.71 -15.56
N ASP A 110 -21.48 -3.87 -15.01
CA ASP A 110 -22.82 -4.43 -15.10
C ASP A 110 -23.82 -3.65 -14.22
N LEU A 111 -23.41 -3.21 -13.03
CA LEU A 111 -24.20 -2.27 -12.21
C LEU A 111 -24.52 -0.97 -12.96
N MET A 112 -23.56 -0.41 -13.70
CA MET A 112 -23.78 0.80 -14.51
C MET A 112 -24.83 0.60 -15.60
N LYS A 113 -24.99 -0.61 -16.14
CA LYS A 113 -26.04 -0.92 -17.14
C LYS A 113 -27.43 -0.99 -16.50
N MET A 114 -27.50 -1.29 -15.20
CA MET A 114 -28.75 -1.44 -14.46
C MET A 114 -29.32 -0.09 -14.00
N ILE A 115 -28.47 0.92 -13.77
CA ILE A 115 -28.85 2.20 -13.18
C ILE A 115 -28.91 3.28 -14.25
N ALA A 116 -30.05 3.96 -14.38
CA ALA A 116 -30.13 5.14 -15.24
C ALA A 116 -29.67 6.37 -14.44
N GLU A 117 -28.77 7.17 -15.01
CA GLU A 117 -28.35 8.42 -14.39
C GLU A 117 -29.53 9.40 -14.26
N GLY A 118 -29.64 10.05 -13.11
CA GLY A 118 -30.71 10.99 -12.78
C GLY A 118 -32.03 10.32 -12.42
N GLU A 119 -32.06 8.98 -12.29
CA GLU A 119 -33.25 8.23 -11.88
C GLU A 119 -33.70 8.60 -10.47
N ASN A 120 -32.78 8.55 -9.50
CA ASN A 120 -32.95 9.12 -8.17
C ASN A 120 -31.60 9.28 -7.45
N PRO A 121 -31.52 10.12 -6.39
CA PRO A 121 -30.25 10.41 -5.71
C PRO A 121 -29.54 9.19 -5.09
N VAL A 122 -30.29 8.20 -4.58
CA VAL A 122 -29.72 6.99 -3.96
C VAL A 122 -29.09 6.10 -5.03
N LEU A 123 -29.76 5.94 -6.16
CA LEU A 123 -29.21 5.19 -7.30
C LEU A 123 -28.04 5.93 -7.97
N ASP A 124 -28.09 7.25 -8.07
CA ASP A 124 -26.98 8.06 -8.57
C ASP A 124 -25.75 7.94 -7.66
N GLN A 125 -25.95 7.94 -6.33
CA GLN A 125 -24.88 7.66 -5.37
C GLN A 125 -24.23 6.29 -5.65
N LYS A 126 -25.04 5.22 -5.76
CA LYS A 126 -24.55 3.86 -6.03
C LYS A 126 -23.87 3.74 -7.40
N LEU A 127 -24.38 4.43 -8.42
CA LEU A 127 -23.75 4.52 -9.74
C LEU A 127 -22.39 5.22 -9.66
N GLY A 128 -22.31 6.32 -8.92
CA GLY A 128 -21.06 7.05 -8.67
C GLY A 128 -20.02 6.21 -7.93
N GLU A 129 -20.43 5.37 -6.98
CA GLU A 129 -19.56 4.42 -6.30
C GLU A 129 -19.04 3.32 -7.25
N ALA A 130 -19.88 2.78 -8.13
CA ALA A 130 -19.45 1.83 -9.15
C ALA A 130 -18.40 2.45 -10.10
N TYR A 131 -18.60 3.70 -10.50
CA TYR A 131 -17.61 4.46 -11.27
C TYR A 131 -16.30 4.65 -10.49
N TYR A 132 -16.38 5.04 -9.22
CA TYR A 132 -15.20 5.18 -8.37
C TYR A 132 -14.39 3.88 -8.29
N LEU A 133 -15.05 2.76 -8.01
CA LEU A 133 -14.39 1.45 -7.87
C LEU A 133 -13.69 1.06 -9.17
N ARG A 134 -14.36 1.18 -10.32
CA ARG A 134 -13.76 0.86 -11.62
C ARG A 134 -12.57 1.77 -11.94
N GLY A 135 -12.71 3.08 -11.74
CA GLY A 135 -11.64 4.03 -11.99
C GLY A 135 -10.42 3.83 -11.09
N MET A 136 -10.64 3.56 -9.80
CA MET A 136 -9.58 3.21 -8.85
C MET A 136 -8.82 1.96 -9.29
N LEU A 137 -9.52 0.89 -9.70
CA LEU A 137 -8.88 -0.36 -10.09
C LEU A 137 -8.05 -0.21 -11.36
N TYR A 138 -8.51 0.52 -12.37
CA TYR A 138 -7.70 0.82 -13.54
C TYR A 138 -6.44 1.61 -13.19
N PHE A 139 -6.52 2.57 -12.26
CA PHE A 139 -5.33 3.28 -11.79
C PHE A 139 -4.33 2.33 -11.12
N TYR A 140 -4.78 1.48 -10.19
CA TYR A 140 -3.91 0.54 -9.47
C TYR A 140 -3.31 -0.55 -10.39
N LEU A 141 -4.08 -1.06 -11.34
CA LEU A 141 -3.59 -1.94 -12.40
C LEU A 141 -2.53 -1.22 -13.26
N GLY A 142 -2.83 0.01 -13.68
CA GLY A 142 -1.95 0.84 -14.49
C GLY A 142 -0.60 1.12 -13.84
N LYS A 143 -0.56 1.45 -12.54
CA LYS A 143 0.72 1.66 -11.82
C LYS A 143 1.46 0.37 -11.48
N THR A 144 0.81 -0.79 -11.51
CA THR A 144 1.44 -2.09 -11.20
C THR A 144 2.05 -2.75 -12.43
N TYR A 145 1.32 -2.74 -13.54
CA TYR A 145 1.71 -3.41 -14.79
C TYR A 145 2.18 -2.45 -15.88
N GLY A 146 1.91 -1.15 -15.75
CA GLY A 146 2.37 -0.13 -16.67
C GLY A 146 3.63 0.57 -16.17
N ARG A 147 4.45 1.07 -17.10
CA ARG A 147 5.61 1.92 -16.78
C ARG A 147 5.13 3.21 -16.09
N PRO A 148 5.97 3.86 -15.27
CA PRO A 148 5.63 5.16 -14.68
C PRO A 148 5.17 6.15 -15.76
N TYR A 149 4.11 6.92 -15.48
CA TYR A 149 3.46 7.76 -16.51
C TYR A 149 4.41 8.74 -17.19
N ALA A 150 5.44 9.24 -16.49
CA ALA A 150 6.46 10.12 -17.06
C ALA A 150 7.33 9.45 -18.16
N GLN A 151 7.23 8.14 -18.34
CA GLN A 151 8.02 7.36 -19.31
C GLN A 151 7.13 6.94 -20.49
N SER A 152 7.07 7.76 -21.53
CA SER A 152 6.41 7.46 -22.82
C SER A 152 5.02 6.80 -22.69
N PRO A 153 4.05 7.46 -22.01
CA PRO A 153 2.76 6.85 -21.68
C PRO A 153 1.89 6.57 -22.92
N GLU A 154 2.17 7.23 -24.06
CA GLU A 154 1.50 7.02 -25.35
C GLU A 154 1.89 5.71 -26.03
N THR A 155 3.02 5.11 -25.67
CA THR A 155 3.55 3.91 -26.34
C THR A 155 3.75 2.74 -25.39
N ASN A 156 4.12 2.98 -24.13
CA ASN A 156 4.23 1.92 -23.15
C ASN A 156 2.84 1.34 -22.84
N LEU A 157 2.77 0.02 -22.74
CA LEU A 157 1.52 -0.70 -22.47
C LEU A 157 1.09 -0.53 -21.01
N GLY A 158 -0.19 -0.23 -20.81
CA GLY A 158 -0.91 -0.19 -19.55
C GLY A 158 -1.60 -1.53 -19.31
N VAL A 159 -2.93 -1.59 -19.30
CA VAL A 159 -3.69 -2.85 -19.19
C VAL A 159 -4.85 -2.89 -20.19
N PRO A 160 -5.49 -4.04 -20.45
CA PRO A 160 -6.68 -4.08 -21.30
C PRO A 160 -7.81 -3.25 -20.67
N ILE A 161 -8.54 -2.50 -21.49
CA ILE A 161 -9.72 -1.76 -21.04
C ILE A 161 -10.94 -2.59 -21.43
N VAL A 162 -11.51 -3.28 -20.44
CA VAL A 162 -12.64 -4.20 -20.62
C VAL A 162 -13.75 -3.81 -19.63
N ASN A 163 -14.64 -2.92 -20.08
CA ASN A 163 -15.70 -2.34 -19.25
C ASN A 163 -16.96 -3.23 -19.23
N GLY A 164 -16.80 -4.47 -18.75
CA GLY A 164 -17.84 -5.48 -18.66
C GLY A 164 -17.71 -6.60 -19.70
N LEU A 165 -18.53 -7.64 -19.56
CA LEU A 165 -18.53 -8.78 -20.49
C LEU A 165 -19.17 -8.40 -21.84
N PRO A 166 -18.59 -8.85 -22.97
CA PRO A 166 -19.24 -8.79 -24.27
C PRO A 166 -20.56 -9.57 -24.28
N GLU A 167 -21.52 -9.13 -25.10
CA GLU A 167 -22.83 -9.78 -25.21
C GLU A 167 -22.75 -11.20 -25.81
N ASP A 168 -21.83 -11.43 -26.74
CA ASP A 168 -21.56 -12.75 -27.30
C ASP A 168 -20.44 -13.46 -26.51
N ILE A 169 -20.83 -14.22 -25.49
CA ILE A 169 -19.91 -15.02 -24.67
C ILE A 169 -19.31 -16.19 -25.46
N ALA A 170 -19.97 -16.65 -26.53
CA ALA A 170 -19.54 -17.82 -27.29
C ALA A 170 -18.36 -17.51 -28.24
N ASN A 171 -18.25 -16.26 -28.71
CA ASN A 171 -17.16 -15.79 -29.58
C ASN A 171 -16.42 -14.58 -29.00
N ILE A 172 -16.09 -14.60 -27.70
CA ILE A 172 -15.36 -13.50 -27.07
C ILE A 172 -14.00 -13.31 -27.76
N SER A 173 -13.72 -12.07 -28.15
CA SER A 173 -12.39 -11.59 -28.52
C SER A 173 -12.14 -10.27 -27.80
N LEU A 174 -11.17 -10.25 -26.90
CA LEU A 174 -10.82 -9.09 -26.09
C LEU A 174 -9.64 -8.33 -26.70
N PRO A 175 -9.60 -6.99 -26.56
CA PRO A 175 -8.47 -6.21 -27.03
C PRO A 175 -7.20 -6.55 -26.25
N ASP A 176 -6.04 -6.36 -26.88
CA ASP A 176 -4.77 -6.35 -26.15
C ASP A 176 -4.70 -5.13 -25.21
N ARG A 177 -3.62 -5.02 -24.44
CA ARG A 177 -3.35 -3.94 -23.51
C ARG A 177 -3.44 -2.59 -24.21
N ALA A 178 -4.21 -1.68 -23.62
CA ALA A 178 -4.18 -0.28 -23.99
C ALA A 178 -2.84 0.35 -23.55
N THR A 179 -2.57 1.58 -23.97
CA THR A 179 -1.40 2.33 -23.52
C THR A 179 -1.55 2.75 -22.06
N VAL A 180 -0.45 3.09 -21.39
CA VAL A 180 -0.48 3.66 -20.03
C VAL A 180 -1.35 4.92 -20.01
N LYS A 181 -1.23 5.78 -21.03
CA LYS A 181 -2.06 6.97 -21.19
C LYS A 181 -3.55 6.64 -21.21
N ALA A 182 -3.97 5.73 -22.09
CA ALA A 182 -5.38 5.34 -22.21
C ALA A 182 -5.92 4.71 -20.92
N THR A 183 -5.10 3.92 -20.22
CA THR A 183 -5.45 3.33 -18.93
C THR A 183 -5.73 4.41 -17.86
N TYR A 184 -4.88 5.44 -17.79
CA TYR A 184 -5.08 6.56 -16.86
C TYR A 184 -6.26 7.43 -17.27
N GLU A 185 -6.49 7.65 -18.57
CA GLU A 185 -7.66 8.39 -19.07
C GLU A 185 -8.98 7.67 -18.71
N GLN A 186 -9.03 6.34 -18.81
CA GLN A 186 -10.17 5.54 -18.34
C GLN A 186 -10.40 5.73 -16.84
N ALA A 187 -9.34 5.64 -16.03
CA ALA A 187 -9.42 5.85 -14.59
C ALA A 187 -9.96 7.24 -14.24
N ILE A 188 -9.43 8.29 -14.88
CA ILE A 188 -9.83 9.69 -14.65
C ILE A 188 -11.29 9.93 -15.06
N SER A 189 -11.71 9.40 -16.22
CA SER A 189 -13.07 9.53 -16.72
C SER A 189 -14.08 8.98 -15.70
N ASP A 190 -13.83 7.76 -15.23
CA ASP A 190 -14.67 7.09 -14.24
C ASP A 190 -14.66 7.85 -12.90
N LEU A 191 -13.50 8.24 -12.38
CA LEU A 191 -13.41 8.95 -11.11
C LEU A 191 -14.11 10.32 -11.15
N LYS A 192 -14.01 11.06 -12.27
CA LYS A 192 -14.75 12.32 -12.47
C LYS A 192 -16.25 12.10 -12.53
N LYS A 193 -16.70 11.01 -13.16
CA LYS A 193 -18.11 10.65 -13.18
C LYS A 193 -18.61 10.28 -11.78
N GLY A 194 -17.82 9.53 -11.03
CA GLY A 194 -18.07 9.24 -9.61
C GLY A 194 -18.18 10.51 -8.76
N GLU A 195 -17.25 11.46 -8.90
CA GLU A 195 -17.31 12.77 -8.22
C GLU A 195 -18.61 13.52 -8.51
N ALA A 196 -19.08 13.51 -9.75
CA ALA A 196 -20.27 14.25 -10.18
C ALA A 196 -21.58 13.65 -9.63
N LEU A 197 -21.65 12.33 -9.52
CA LEU A 197 -22.86 11.60 -9.12
C LEU A 197 -23.00 11.43 -7.61
N MET A 198 -21.89 11.19 -6.89
CA MET A 198 -21.94 10.97 -5.45
C MET A 198 -22.31 12.26 -4.71
N SER A 199 -23.28 12.17 -3.81
CA SER A 199 -23.76 13.29 -3.00
C SER A 199 -23.98 12.95 -1.52
N GLU A 200 -23.92 11.67 -1.15
CA GLU A 200 -24.13 11.22 0.21
C GLU A 200 -22.83 11.21 1.03
N ASN A 201 -22.95 11.59 2.30
CA ASN A 201 -21.88 11.41 3.28
C ASN A 201 -21.95 10.00 3.85
N ARG A 202 -21.10 9.10 3.34
CA ARG A 202 -20.96 7.74 3.86
C ARG A 202 -19.80 7.62 4.84
N THR A 203 -19.65 6.46 5.48
CA THR A 203 -18.44 6.16 6.28
C THR A 203 -17.21 5.96 5.37
N ALA A 204 -16.00 5.99 5.93
CA ALA A 204 -14.76 5.73 5.19
C ALA A 204 -14.67 4.32 4.54
N ALA A 205 -15.58 3.40 4.89
CA ALA A 205 -15.71 2.09 4.25
C ALA A 205 -16.30 2.13 2.83
N TYR A 206 -16.88 3.26 2.41
CA TYR A 206 -17.54 3.43 1.12
C TYR A 206 -16.97 4.64 0.40
N ALA A 207 -17.01 4.60 -0.93
CA ALA A 207 -16.61 5.72 -1.75
C ALA A 207 -17.59 6.90 -1.58
N THR A 208 -17.02 8.09 -1.55
CA THR A 208 -17.76 9.35 -1.56
C THR A 208 -17.18 10.28 -2.62
N LYS A 209 -17.84 11.43 -2.83
CA LYS A 209 -17.31 12.51 -3.68
C LYS A 209 -15.86 12.86 -3.34
N GLU A 210 -15.55 13.04 -2.06
CA GLU A 210 -14.21 13.37 -1.59
C GLU A 210 -13.23 12.20 -1.77
N ALA A 211 -13.69 10.95 -1.69
CA ALA A 211 -12.84 9.79 -2.02
C ALA A 211 -12.44 9.81 -3.50
N ALA A 212 -13.37 10.12 -4.40
CA ALA A 212 -13.08 10.30 -5.83
C ALA A 212 -12.12 11.47 -6.07
N GLN A 213 -12.32 12.60 -5.40
CA GLN A 213 -11.43 13.76 -5.48
C GLN A 213 -10.03 13.44 -4.95
N ALA A 214 -9.91 12.72 -3.83
CA ALA A 214 -8.62 12.31 -3.28
C ALA A 214 -7.88 11.38 -4.25
N MET A 215 -8.59 10.41 -4.84
CA MET A 215 -8.00 9.53 -5.85
C MET A 215 -7.57 10.31 -7.11
N LEU A 216 -8.38 11.26 -7.59
CA LEU A 216 -8.02 12.13 -8.71
C LEU A 216 -6.76 12.96 -8.41
N SER A 217 -6.63 13.51 -7.19
CA SER A 217 -5.42 14.21 -6.78
C SER A 217 -4.17 13.33 -6.91
N ARG A 218 -4.26 12.07 -6.46
CA ARG A 218 -3.18 11.09 -6.57
C ARG A 218 -2.88 10.74 -8.03
N VAL A 219 -3.90 10.42 -8.83
CA VAL A 219 -3.74 10.08 -10.25
C VAL A 219 -3.02 11.21 -10.98
N TYR A 220 -3.45 12.45 -10.78
CA TYR A 220 -2.81 13.61 -11.38
C TYR A 220 -1.39 13.87 -10.85
N LEU A 221 -1.10 13.57 -9.59
CA LEU A 221 0.27 13.61 -9.08
C LEU A 221 1.18 12.59 -9.79
N TYR A 222 0.67 11.40 -10.08
CA TYR A 222 1.41 10.37 -10.83
C TYR A 222 1.66 10.79 -12.28
N MET A 223 0.79 11.62 -12.85
CA MET A 223 0.93 12.19 -14.19
C MET A 223 1.76 13.48 -14.22
N SER A 224 2.06 14.09 -13.07
CA SER A 224 2.66 15.44 -12.99
C SER A 224 4.15 15.50 -13.36
N GLY A 225 4.71 14.43 -13.95
CA GLY A 225 6.14 14.34 -14.27
C GLY A 225 7.04 14.24 -13.04
N THR A 226 8.35 14.36 -13.26
CA THR A 226 9.36 14.40 -12.17
C THR A 226 9.56 15.81 -11.65
N TYR A 227 10.41 16.00 -10.64
CA TYR A 227 10.79 17.35 -10.19
C TYR A 227 11.58 18.11 -11.27
N GLU A 228 12.37 17.42 -12.07
CA GLU A 228 13.19 17.97 -13.15
C GLU A 228 12.39 18.22 -14.44
N THR A 229 11.39 17.36 -14.71
CA THR A 229 10.55 17.42 -15.91
C THR A 229 9.05 17.44 -15.55
N PRO A 230 8.58 18.49 -14.85
CA PRO A 230 7.22 18.53 -14.34
C PRO A 230 6.20 18.83 -15.45
N ASN A 231 5.06 18.13 -15.41
CA ASN A 231 3.86 18.52 -16.14
C ASN A 231 3.03 19.49 -15.27
N GLN A 232 3.06 20.77 -15.66
CA GLN A 232 2.43 21.86 -14.92
C GLN A 232 0.91 21.77 -14.84
N GLU A 233 0.26 21.22 -15.87
CA GLU A 233 -1.19 21.06 -15.94
C GLU A 233 -1.66 20.00 -14.93
N TYR A 234 -1.06 18.81 -14.97
CA TYR A 234 -1.40 17.75 -14.03
C TYR A 234 -0.98 18.07 -12.59
N ALA A 235 0.12 18.80 -12.38
CA ALA A 235 0.44 19.33 -11.06
C ALA A 235 -0.66 20.26 -10.54
N THR A 236 -1.22 21.13 -11.40
CA THR A 236 -2.33 22.03 -11.03
C THR A 236 -3.58 21.24 -10.68
N LEU A 237 -3.94 20.25 -11.50
CA LEU A 237 -5.11 19.39 -11.24
C LEU A 237 -4.95 18.60 -9.94
N SER A 238 -3.75 18.09 -9.63
CA SER A 238 -3.46 17.41 -8.36
C SER A 238 -3.73 18.32 -7.15
N ILE A 239 -3.30 19.58 -7.24
CA ILE A 239 -3.55 20.62 -6.21
C ILE A 239 -5.03 20.92 -6.08
N ASP A 240 -5.73 21.15 -7.19
CA ASP A 240 -7.14 21.55 -7.18
C ASP A 240 -8.02 20.47 -6.56
N TYR A 241 -7.76 19.20 -6.88
CA TYR A 241 -8.48 18.08 -6.30
C TYR A 241 -8.16 17.86 -4.81
N ALA A 242 -6.91 18.00 -4.39
CA ALA A 242 -6.55 17.96 -2.97
C ALA A 242 -7.22 19.10 -2.19
N LYS A 243 -7.27 20.32 -2.76
CA LYS A 243 -7.95 21.47 -2.17
C LYS A 243 -9.45 21.22 -2.01
N LYS A 244 -10.12 20.63 -3.00
CA LYS A 244 -11.55 20.28 -2.88
C LYS A 244 -11.81 19.40 -1.64
N VAL A 245 -10.96 18.40 -1.40
CA VAL A 245 -11.05 17.53 -0.21
C VAL A 245 -10.83 18.33 1.08
N ILE A 246 -9.75 19.10 1.16
CA ILE A 246 -9.43 19.90 2.36
C ILE A 246 -10.52 20.93 2.66
N LEU A 247 -11.01 21.64 1.63
CA LEU A 247 -12.02 22.68 1.74
C LEU A 247 -13.45 22.15 1.92
N SER A 248 -13.67 20.84 1.78
CA SER A 248 -14.97 20.21 2.10
C SER A 248 -15.33 20.35 3.58
N GLY A 249 -14.34 20.50 4.46
CA GLY A 249 -14.52 20.56 5.91
C GLY A 249 -14.93 19.23 6.55
N ARG A 250 -15.01 18.14 5.77
CA ARG A 250 -15.47 16.82 6.24
C ARG A 250 -14.40 16.04 7.02
N TYR A 251 -13.13 16.32 6.75
CA TYR A 251 -11.99 15.63 7.36
C TYR A 251 -11.12 16.60 8.14
N ASN A 252 -10.49 16.08 9.19
CA ASN A 252 -9.52 16.81 9.99
C ASN A 252 -8.32 15.92 10.28
N LEU A 253 -7.12 16.50 10.26
CA LEU A 253 -5.93 15.80 10.72
C LEU A 253 -6.12 15.43 12.18
N LEU A 254 -5.74 14.20 12.54
CA LEU A 254 -5.74 13.80 13.94
C LEU A 254 -4.80 14.70 14.75
N SER A 255 -5.12 14.88 16.03
CA SER A 255 -4.16 15.44 16.98
C SER A 255 -2.89 14.59 16.98
N ARG A 256 -1.74 15.16 17.37
CA ARG A 256 -0.49 14.38 17.49
C ARG A 256 -0.67 13.13 18.36
N ALA A 257 -1.40 13.25 19.47
CA ALA A 257 -1.65 12.14 20.39
C ALA A 257 -2.54 11.05 19.77
N ASP A 258 -3.57 11.44 19.00
CA ASP A 258 -4.44 10.48 18.32
C ASP A 258 -3.75 9.85 17.11
N PHE A 259 -2.93 10.61 16.38
CA PHE A 259 -2.12 10.09 15.30
C PHE A 259 -1.17 8.98 15.77
N MET A 260 -0.56 9.11 16.95
CA MET A 260 0.31 8.06 17.52
C MET A 260 -0.41 6.73 17.79
N LYS A 261 -1.73 6.69 17.76
CA LYS A 261 -2.56 5.48 17.89
C LYS A 261 -3.47 5.29 16.67
N TYR A 262 -3.14 5.88 15.52
CA TYR A 262 -3.96 5.85 14.31
C TYR A 262 -4.40 4.43 13.94
N ASN A 263 -3.48 3.46 14.03
CA ASN A 263 -3.71 2.06 13.68
C ASN A 263 -4.72 1.35 14.60
N THR A 264 -5.03 1.92 15.76
CA THR A 264 -5.98 1.32 16.72
C THR A 264 -7.44 1.67 16.41
N PHE A 265 -7.68 2.70 15.59
CA PHE A 265 -9.03 3.11 15.23
C PHE A 265 -9.54 2.33 14.02
N ALA A 266 -10.77 1.82 14.09
CA ALA A 266 -11.50 1.51 12.88
C ALA A 266 -11.59 2.75 11.97
N PRO A 267 -11.53 2.59 10.63
CA PRO A 267 -11.49 3.71 9.69
C PRO A 267 -12.75 4.59 9.76
N ASP A 268 -13.86 4.07 10.27
CA ASP A 268 -15.13 4.76 10.46
C ASP A 268 -15.51 4.97 11.93
N ALA A 269 -14.57 4.80 12.85
CA ALA A 269 -14.77 5.18 14.24
C ALA A 269 -15.00 6.70 14.36
N SER A 270 -15.83 7.14 15.31
CA SER A 270 -16.13 8.58 15.49
C SER A 270 -14.90 9.43 15.80
N GLY A 271 -13.86 8.84 16.40
CA GLY A 271 -12.58 9.50 16.69
C GLY A 271 -11.61 9.52 15.51
N GLN A 272 -11.91 8.81 14.41
CA GLN A 272 -11.09 8.80 13.21
C GLN A 272 -11.60 9.85 12.23
N THR A 273 -10.91 10.99 12.15
CA THR A 273 -11.31 12.13 11.31
C THR A 273 -10.49 12.29 10.04
N GLU A 274 -9.43 11.49 9.88
CA GLU A 274 -8.43 11.69 8.83
C GLU A 274 -8.63 10.77 7.62
N THR A 275 -9.16 9.57 7.84
CA THR A 275 -9.38 8.56 6.79
C THR A 275 -10.47 8.99 5.82
N ILE A 276 -10.17 9.00 4.51
CA ILE A 276 -11.12 9.36 3.45
C ILE A 276 -11.77 8.09 2.89
N PHE A 277 -10.95 7.10 2.52
CA PHE A 277 -11.42 5.80 2.06
C PHE A 277 -10.49 4.68 2.51
N ALA A 278 -11.07 3.58 2.99
CA ALA A 278 -10.37 2.40 3.44
C ALA A 278 -11.14 1.13 3.06
N VAL A 279 -10.39 0.05 2.80
CA VAL A 279 -10.98 -1.28 2.66
C VAL A 279 -11.27 -1.82 4.05
N LYS A 280 -12.51 -1.63 4.52
CA LYS A 280 -12.89 -1.98 5.89
C LYS A 280 -12.79 -3.49 6.13
N ARG A 281 -12.13 -3.84 7.22
CA ARG A 281 -12.11 -5.18 7.83
C ARG A 281 -12.77 -5.11 9.20
N VAL A 282 -13.45 -6.18 9.60
CA VAL A 282 -14.07 -6.32 10.93
C VAL A 282 -13.61 -7.62 11.59
N ALA A 283 -13.54 -7.62 12.93
CA ALA A 283 -13.06 -8.76 13.70
C ALA A 283 -13.85 -10.05 13.44
N SER A 284 -15.17 -9.96 13.19
CA SER A 284 -16.02 -11.11 12.88
C SER A 284 -15.66 -11.82 11.57
N GLU A 285 -14.91 -11.17 10.70
CA GLU A 285 -14.43 -11.70 9.41
C GLU A 285 -12.94 -12.08 9.45
N PHE A 286 -12.26 -11.85 10.58
CA PHE A 286 -10.85 -12.15 10.75
C PHE A 286 -10.69 -13.60 11.19
N SER A 287 -10.24 -14.46 10.29
CA SER A 287 -9.99 -15.86 10.59
C SER A 287 -8.73 -16.03 11.43
N GLY A 288 -8.59 -17.17 12.11
CA GLY A 288 -7.33 -17.55 12.76
C GLY A 288 -6.11 -17.49 11.84
N TYR A 289 -6.31 -17.73 10.54
CA TYR A 289 -5.24 -17.62 9.52
C TYR A 289 -4.86 -16.16 9.23
N ASP A 290 -5.80 -15.22 9.26
CA ASP A 290 -5.54 -13.81 8.95
C ASP A 290 -4.58 -13.17 9.96
N HIS A 291 -4.61 -13.63 11.21
CA HIS A 291 -3.63 -13.21 12.23
C HIS A 291 -2.19 -13.58 11.88
N TYR A 292 -1.96 -14.56 11.00
CA TYR A 292 -0.62 -14.96 10.57
C TYR A 292 -0.31 -14.46 9.17
N TYR A 293 -1.21 -14.69 8.23
CA TYR A 293 -0.96 -14.47 6.81
C TYR A 293 -1.36 -13.08 6.32
N GLY A 294 -2.14 -12.31 7.10
CA GLY A 294 -2.39 -10.91 6.84
C GLY A 294 -1.13 -10.05 7.00
N ILE A 295 -1.18 -8.81 6.49
CA ILE A 295 -0.06 -7.86 6.55
C ILE A 295 0.47 -7.67 7.97
N GLY A 296 -0.43 -7.47 8.94
CA GLY A 296 -0.09 -7.31 10.36
C GLY A 296 0.65 -8.50 10.95
N GLY A 297 0.16 -9.72 10.68
CA GLY A 297 0.78 -10.96 11.14
C GLY A 297 2.19 -11.18 10.59
N MET A 298 2.47 -10.69 9.38
CA MET A 298 3.84 -10.72 8.83
C MET A 298 4.76 -9.68 9.50
N TYR A 299 4.21 -8.57 10.00
CA TYR A 299 4.97 -7.44 10.53
C TYR A 299 5.26 -7.52 12.03
N ALA A 300 4.45 -8.25 12.79
CA ALA A 300 4.61 -8.36 14.23
C ALA A 300 4.13 -9.72 14.75
N ASN A 301 4.67 -10.15 15.90
CA ASN A 301 3.99 -11.14 16.74
C ASN A 301 3.37 -10.40 17.92
N LEU A 302 2.06 -10.35 17.98
CA LEU A 302 1.30 -9.62 18.99
C LEU A 302 0.36 -10.58 19.69
N GLN A 303 0.35 -10.54 21.02
CA GLN A 303 -0.51 -11.40 21.85
C GLN A 303 -0.32 -12.91 21.56
N GLY A 304 0.88 -13.33 21.11
CA GLY A 304 1.20 -14.72 20.77
C GLY A 304 0.76 -15.15 19.37
N GLN A 305 0.21 -14.25 18.56
CA GLN A 305 -0.23 -14.49 17.18
C GLN A 305 0.67 -13.73 16.20
N GLY A 306 0.68 -14.14 14.93
CA GLY A 306 1.52 -13.53 13.91
C GLY A 306 2.89 -14.18 13.75
N TRP A 307 3.39 -14.15 12.52
CA TRP A 307 4.73 -14.61 12.19
C TRP A 307 5.81 -13.64 12.69
N GLY A 308 5.59 -12.33 12.59
CA GLY A 308 6.55 -11.31 13.01
C GLY A 308 7.89 -11.43 12.29
N GLU A 309 7.85 -11.42 10.96
CA GLU A 309 8.96 -11.81 10.08
C GLU A 309 9.50 -10.68 9.21
N MET A 310 8.82 -9.53 9.21
CA MET A 310 9.22 -8.32 8.53
C MET A 310 9.29 -7.16 9.52
N TYR A 311 10.34 -6.36 9.41
CA TYR A 311 10.70 -5.32 10.35
C TYR A 311 10.85 -3.99 9.63
N ALA A 312 10.82 -2.88 10.37
CA ALA A 312 11.28 -1.62 9.83
C ALA A 312 12.74 -1.74 9.36
N SER A 313 13.03 -1.28 8.14
CA SER A 313 14.38 -1.30 7.58
C SER A 313 15.31 -0.35 8.33
N ALA A 314 16.62 -0.55 8.21
CA ALA A 314 17.59 0.41 8.72
C ALA A 314 17.38 1.82 8.14
N GLU A 315 17.08 1.89 6.84
CA GLU A 315 16.84 3.14 6.11
C GLU A 315 15.68 3.93 6.73
N TYR A 316 14.55 3.26 7.00
CA TYR A 316 13.40 3.91 7.60
C TYR A 316 13.66 4.34 9.05
N LEU A 317 14.35 3.50 9.83
CA LEU A 317 14.74 3.83 11.19
C LEU A 317 15.70 5.03 11.22
N ASP A 318 16.66 5.10 10.30
CA ASP A 318 17.58 6.23 10.19
C ASP A 318 16.85 7.51 9.78
N LEU A 319 15.85 7.40 8.89
CA LEU A 319 14.99 8.52 8.53
C LEU A 319 14.22 9.06 9.74
N LEU A 320 13.63 8.18 10.55
CA LEU A 320 12.96 8.57 11.81
C LEU A 320 13.93 9.26 12.80
N ARG A 321 15.18 8.79 12.86
CA ARG A 321 16.23 9.35 13.75
C ARG A 321 16.69 10.75 13.34
N LYS A 322 16.50 11.19 12.09
CA LYS A 322 16.89 12.56 11.65
C LYS A 322 16.23 13.66 12.48
N SER A 323 15.03 13.40 13.03
CA SER A 323 14.31 14.34 13.90
C SER A 323 14.87 14.43 15.34
N GLY A 324 15.79 13.52 15.70
CA GLY A 324 16.25 13.27 17.05
C GLY A 324 15.49 12.14 17.76
N LEU A 325 16.06 11.64 18.85
CA LEU A 325 15.69 10.40 19.52
C LEU A 325 14.22 10.47 19.99
N LYS A 326 13.37 9.69 19.32
CA LYS A 326 11.93 9.54 19.63
C LYS A 326 11.13 10.85 19.67
N LYS A 327 11.61 11.90 18.99
CA LYS A 327 10.87 13.18 18.86
C LYS A 327 9.73 13.08 17.86
N ASP A 328 9.93 12.30 16.79
CA ASP A 328 8.90 12.02 15.80
C ASP A 328 7.79 11.12 16.37
N ALA A 329 6.54 11.56 16.26
CA ALA A 329 5.36 10.80 16.65
C ALA A 329 5.26 9.43 15.96
N ARG A 330 5.83 9.28 14.76
CA ARG A 330 5.76 8.05 13.96
C ARG A 330 6.59 6.89 14.52
N TRP A 331 7.47 7.16 15.48
CA TRP A 331 8.06 6.11 16.32
C TRP A 331 7.02 5.26 17.03
N ALA A 332 5.79 5.76 17.23
CA ALA A 332 4.71 5.00 17.84
C ALA A 332 4.30 3.74 17.05
N PHE A 333 4.64 3.68 15.76
CA PHE A 333 4.34 2.52 14.90
C PHE A 333 5.47 1.49 14.82
N ILE A 334 6.58 1.75 15.50
CA ILE A 334 7.74 0.86 15.54
C ILE A 334 7.88 0.34 16.97
N GLU A 335 7.86 -0.97 17.13
CA GLU A 335 7.95 -1.64 18.43
C GLU A 335 9.23 -2.51 18.52
N PRO A 336 10.33 -1.96 19.07
CA PRO A 336 11.57 -2.71 19.24
C PRO A 336 11.41 -3.85 20.25
N GLN A 337 11.81 -5.05 19.87
CA GLN A 337 11.79 -6.22 20.73
C GLN A 337 13.15 -6.45 21.40
N TYR A 338 13.21 -6.29 22.72
CA TYR A 338 14.44 -6.35 23.50
C TYR A 338 14.67 -7.73 24.12
N ALA A 339 15.92 -8.19 24.11
CA ALA A 339 16.33 -9.38 24.83
C ALA A 339 16.37 -9.10 26.33
N LEU A 340 15.86 -10.05 27.13
CA LEU A 340 15.79 -9.95 28.58
C LEU A 340 16.67 -11.04 29.22
N ASP A 341 17.34 -10.71 30.32
CA ASP A 341 18.05 -11.69 31.13
C ASP A 341 17.08 -12.54 31.98
N ALA A 342 17.62 -13.51 32.73
CA ALA A 342 16.84 -14.39 33.60
C ALA A 342 16.09 -13.64 34.73
N SER A 343 16.44 -12.38 35.00
CA SER A 343 15.79 -11.50 35.97
C SER A 343 14.88 -10.46 35.31
N ASN A 344 14.54 -10.63 34.02
CA ASN A 344 13.68 -9.75 33.23
C ASN A 344 14.26 -8.34 33.01
N ASN A 345 15.58 -8.16 33.11
CA ASN A 345 16.24 -6.89 32.86
C ASN A 345 16.78 -6.81 31.43
N LYS A 346 16.84 -5.58 30.90
CA LYS A 346 17.45 -5.27 29.60
C LYS A 346 18.94 -5.01 29.78
N THR A 347 19.75 -5.55 28.87
CA THR A 347 21.20 -5.26 28.82
C THR A 347 21.46 -4.13 27.85
N VAL A 348 22.18 -3.09 28.28
CA VAL A 348 22.61 -2.00 27.39
C VAL A 348 23.60 -2.55 26.36
N ALA A 349 23.43 -2.15 25.10
CA ALA A 349 24.19 -2.63 23.96
C ALA A 349 24.62 -1.48 23.06
N PHE A 350 25.65 -1.74 22.26
CA PHE A 350 25.93 -0.97 21.07
C PHE A 350 25.64 -1.81 19.84
N ARG A 351 24.86 -1.24 18.92
CA ARG A 351 24.49 -1.87 17.65
C ARG A 351 24.91 -0.99 16.49
N PHE A 352 25.51 -1.59 15.47
CA PHE A 352 25.93 -0.91 14.25
C PHE A 352 25.80 -1.83 13.03
N ILE A 353 25.77 -1.22 11.85
CA ILE A 353 25.71 -1.93 10.57
C ILE A 353 27.10 -1.96 9.97
N THR A 354 27.57 -3.14 9.58
CA THR A 354 28.85 -3.36 8.91
C THR A 354 28.66 -3.82 7.48
N ASP A 355 29.68 -3.63 6.66
CA ASP A 355 29.79 -4.31 5.37
C ASP A 355 29.96 -5.83 5.61
N ALA A 356 29.29 -6.65 4.80
CA ALA A 356 29.42 -8.11 4.83
C ALA A 356 30.26 -8.58 3.64
N PHE A 357 31.22 -9.47 3.86
CA PHE A 357 32.16 -9.95 2.84
C PHE A 357 32.11 -11.47 2.68
N ASN A 358 32.34 -11.97 1.47
CA ASN A 358 32.57 -13.39 1.23
C ASN A 358 34.01 -13.81 1.59
N ALA A 359 34.32 -15.11 1.49
CA ALA A 359 35.66 -15.65 1.77
C ALA A 359 36.78 -15.08 0.87
N ALA A 360 36.42 -14.51 -0.29
CA ALA A 360 37.34 -13.86 -1.21
C ALA A 360 37.52 -12.35 -0.92
N GLY A 361 36.93 -11.82 0.16
CA GLY A 361 37.03 -10.41 0.52
C GLY A 361 36.17 -9.47 -0.33
N THR A 362 35.25 -9.98 -1.14
CA THR A 362 34.29 -9.16 -1.90
C THR A 362 33.08 -8.85 -1.05
N GLN A 363 32.65 -7.58 -1.01
CA GLN A 363 31.44 -7.21 -0.30
C GLN A 363 30.23 -7.88 -0.94
N THR A 364 29.41 -8.54 -0.14
CA THR A 364 28.17 -9.23 -0.56
C THR A 364 26.91 -8.60 0.03
N GLY A 365 27.05 -7.66 0.98
CA GLY A 365 25.91 -6.93 1.54
C GLY A 365 26.29 -6.19 2.82
N PHE A 366 25.35 -6.19 3.76
CA PHE A 366 25.48 -5.56 5.07
C PHE A 366 24.99 -6.50 6.16
N ASN A 367 25.51 -6.35 7.38
CA ASN A 367 25.08 -7.12 8.53
C ASN A 367 24.94 -6.24 9.77
N TYR A 368 24.12 -6.66 10.73
CA TYR A 368 24.09 -6.06 12.05
C TYR A 368 25.14 -6.72 12.96
N ILE A 369 25.82 -5.91 13.74
CA ILE A 369 26.56 -6.36 14.93
C ILE A 369 25.92 -5.66 16.13
N GLN A 370 25.60 -6.43 17.16
CA GLN A 370 25.26 -5.91 18.48
C GLN A 370 26.07 -6.63 19.55
N GLN A 371 26.55 -5.88 20.54
CA GLN A 371 27.29 -6.44 21.68
C GLN A 371 26.93 -5.68 22.97
N PRO A 372 26.99 -6.34 24.13
CA PRO A 372 26.84 -5.67 25.42
C PRO A 372 27.81 -4.50 25.55
N LEU A 373 27.28 -3.35 25.93
CA LEU A 373 28.06 -2.14 26.16
C LEU A 373 28.81 -2.27 27.48
N LYS A 374 30.11 -1.99 27.47
CA LYS A 374 30.94 -1.95 28.66
C LYS A 374 31.47 -0.53 28.87
N THR A 375 31.69 -0.17 30.13
CA THR A 375 32.19 1.15 30.53
C THR A 375 33.53 0.99 31.22
N LYS A 376 34.51 1.79 30.82
CA LYS A 376 35.81 1.86 31.48
C LYS A 376 35.73 2.72 32.74
N THR A 377 36.79 2.68 33.53
CA THR A 377 36.94 3.52 34.74
C THR A 377 36.90 5.02 34.45
N ASP A 378 37.26 5.44 33.24
CA ASP A 378 37.21 6.85 32.78
C ASP A 378 35.83 7.25 32.21
N GLY A 379 34.85 6.36 32.21
CA GLY A 379 33.51 6.60 31.67
C GLY A 379 33.38 6.40 30.15
N SER A 380 34.47 6.11 29.43
CA SER A 380 34.41 5.77 28.00
C SER A 380 33.79 4.39 27.77
N TYR A 381 33.13 4.21 26.63
CA TYR A 381 32.47 2.97 26.28
C TYR A 381 33.31 2.11 25.34
N TYR A 382 33.12 0.79 25.43
CA TYR A 382 33.70 -0.17 24.51
C TYR A 382 32.78 -1.40 24.35
N ILE A 383 32.99 -2.16 23.28
CA ILE A 383 32.40 -3.49 23.10
C ILE A 383 33.49 -4.52 22.82
N THR A 384 33.20 -5.79 23.07
CA THR A 384 34.12 -6.90 22.77
C THR A 384 33.55 -7.71 21.60
N ILE A 385 34.33 -7.88 20.52
CA ILE A 385 33.99 -8.75 19.38
C ILE A 385 35.13 -9.75 19.22
N ALA A 386 34.82 -11.06 19.22
CA ALA A 386 35.81 -12.12 19.08
C ALA A 386 37.04 -11.97 20.02
N ASN A 387 36.78 -11.66 21.30
CA ASN A 387 37.78 -11.41 22.35
C ASN A 387 38.70 -10.19 22.14
N VAL A 388 38.34 -9.28 21.22
CA VAL A 388 39.04 -8.01 21.01
C VAL A 388 38.13 -6.86 21.46
N ASP A 389 38.68 -5.96 22.26
CA ASP A 389 37.98 -4.77 22.74
C ASP A 389 38.10 -3.61 21.75
N TYR A 390 36.96 -3.01 21.40
CA TYR A 390 36.84 -1.89 20.49
C TYR A 390 36.24 -0.69 21.21
N ASN A 391 37.02 0.40 21.30
CA ASN A 391 36.59 1.63 21.93
C ASN A 391 35.55 2.36 21.07
N LEU A 392 34.57 2.96 21.73
CA LEU A 392 33.57 3.80 21.10
C LEU A 392 33.93 5.29 21.27
N THR A 393 33.74 6.06 20.21
CA THR A 393 33.91 7.51 20.22
C THR A 393 32.55 8.18 20.13
N VAL A 394 32.28 9.18 20.97
CA VAL A 394 31.01 9.92 20.92
C VAL A 394 30.88 10.63 19.57
N VAL A 395 29.76 10.39 18.88
CA VAL A 395 29.37 11.17 17.69
C VAL A 395 28.33 12.21 18.09
N ASN A 396 27.27 11.76 18.78
CA ASN A 396 26.27 12.62 19.37
C ASN A 396 25.68 11.95 20.61
N ALA A 397 26.12 12.38 21.80
CA ALA A 397 25.68 11.80 23.06
C ALA A 397 24.18 12.01 23.35
N ALA A 398 23.59 13.11 22.90
CA ALA A 398 22.16 13.38 23.08
C ALA A 398 21.28 12.42 22.26
N GLU A 399 21.83 11.89 21.16
CA GLU A 399 21.16 10.97 20.24
C GLU A 399 21.60 9.52 20.43
N ASN A 400 22.38 9.23 21.49
CA ASN A 400 22.98 7.91 21.75
C ASN A 400 23.82 7.36 20.57
N ASN A 401 24.42 8.23 19.76
CA ASN A 401 25.22 7.82 18.60
C ASN A 401 26.71 7.82 18.93
N TYR A 402 27.36 6.71 18.61
CA TYR A 402 28.79 6.50 18.81
C TYR A 402 29.41 5.87 17.56
N SER A 403 30.69 6.13 17.33
CA SER A 403 31.46 5.51 16.26
C SER A 403 32.41 4.45 16.80
N ILE A 404 32.73 3.48 15.95
CA ILE A 404 33.64 2.37 16.22
C ILE A 404 34.57 2.19 15.02
N SER A 405 35.86 1.96 15.27
CA SER A 405 36.78 1.50 14.22
C SER A 405 36.79 -0.03 14.21
N TYR A 406 36.23 -0.63 13.17
CA TYR A 406 36.09 -2.08 13.05
C TYR A 406 36.47 -2.51 11.63
N ALA A 407 37.25 -3.58 11.50
CA ALA A 407 37.74 -4.09 10.20
C ALA A 407 38.37 -3.02 9.29
N GLY A 408 39.08 -2.04 9.87
CA GLY A 408 39.75 -0.96 9.12
C GLY A 408 38.85 0.18 8.65
N LYS A 409 37.55 0.18 8.99
CA LYS A 409 36.60 1.24 8.66
C LYS A 409 35.94 1.81 9.92
N THR A 410 35.52 3.06 9.86
CA THR A 410 34.72 3.68 10.93
C THR A 410 33.24 3.47 10.62
N TYR A 411 32.53 2.88 11.56
CA TYR A 411 31.07 2.74 11.52
C TYR A 411 30.43 3.60 12.60
N VAL A 412 29.19 4.03 12.37
CA VAL A 412 28.36 4.70 13.37
C VAL A 412 27.28 3.73 13.79
N GLY A 413 27.00 3.68 15.07
CA GLY A 413 25.95 2.86 15.64
C GLY A 413 25.24 3.57 16.78
N GLU A 414 24.28 2.87 17.35
CA GLU A 414 23.44 3.35 18.41
C GLU A 414 23.72 2.61 19.72
N LYS A 415 23.72 3.36 20.81
CA LYS A 415 23.61 2.85 22.17
C LYS A 415 22.12 2.71 22.50
N ASP A 416 21.65 1.48 22.64
CA ASP A 416 20.30 1.13 23.09
C ASP A 416 20.38 -0.14 23.95
N TYR A 417 19.37 -0.99 23.94
CA TYR A 417 19.42 -2.31 24.57
C TYR A 417 19.62 -3.44 23.56
N MET A 418 20.14 -4.56 24.04
CA MET A 418 20.22 -5.81 23.28
C MET A 418 18.84 -6.17 22.72
N MET A 419 18.78 -6.46 21.42
CA MET A 419 17.53 -6.81 20.75
C MET A 419 17.43 -8.29 20.48
N LEU A 420 16.19 -8.79 20.53
CA LEU A 420 15.85 -10.10 20.01
C LEU A 420 16.20 -10.15 18.53
N LEU A 421 16.80 -11.26 18.14
CA LEU A 421 17.19 -11.53 16.77
C LEU A 421 16.31 -12.63 16.22
N ASN A 422 15.83 -12.42 15.00
CA ASN A 422 15.32 -13.50 14.17
C ASN A 422 16.34 -13.75 13.05
N ARG A 423 16.93 -14.94 13.07
CA ARG A 423 18.20 -15.23 12.38
C ARG A 423 19.30 -14.29 12.87
N VAL A 424 19.61 -13.24 12.13
CA VAL A 424 20.66 -12.26 12.46
C VAL A 424 20.14 -10.81 12.50
N TYR A 425 18.83 -10.62 12.30
CA TYR A 425 18.24 -9.29 12.18
C TYR A 425 17.50 -8.89 13.46
N PRO A 426 17.71 -7.65 13.96
CA PRO A 426 16.99 -7.12 15.11
C PRO A 426 15.51 -6.94 14.78
N MET A 427 14.66 -7.36 15.72
CA MET A 427 13.21 -7.37 15.55
C MET A 427 12.60 -6.01 15.89
N PHE A 428 12.41 -5.16 14.87
CA PHE A 428 11.66 -3.91 14.95
C PHE A 428 10.27 -4.11 14.35
N TYR A 429 9.33 -4.57 15.17
CA TYR A 429 7.97 -4.83 14.69
C TYR A 429 7.31 -3.55 14.18
N ILE A 430 6.50 -3.70 13.14
CA ILE A 430 5.72 -2.61 12.55
C ILE A 430 4.27 -2.81 12.98
N THR A 431 3.73 -1.91 13.79
CA THR A 431 2.37 -2.05 14.36
C THR A 431 1.31 -1.30 13.56
N LYS A 432 1.70 -0.50 12.56
CA LYS A 432 0.78 0.35 11.77
C LYS A 432 -0.33 -0.46 11.05
N CYS A 433 -0.07 -1.73 10.75
CA CYS A 433 -1.01 -2.65 10.10
C CYS A 433 -1.63 -3.64 11.10
N SER A 434 -1.87 -3.24 12.35
CA SER A 434 -2.35 -4.11 13.44
C SER A 434 -3.02 -3.28 14.53
N LEU A 435 -3.62 -3.97 15.52
CA LEU A 435 -4.21 -3.38 16.73
C LEU A 435 -5.50 -2.57 16.52
N GLN A 436 -6.14 -2.65 15.34
CA GLN A 436 -7.44 -2.04 15.14
C GLN A 436 -8.45 -2.64 16.12
N ASP A 437 -9.20 -1.79 16.83
CA ASP A 437 -10.15 -2.20 17.86
C ASP A 437 -9.53 -3.10 18.96
N ASN A 438 -8.21 -2.99 19.17
CA ASN A 438 -7.36 -3.80 20.06
C ASN A 438 -7.23 -5.29 19.68
N ASP A 439 -7.68 -5.69 18.48
CA ASP A 439 -7.43 -7.02 17.95
C ASP A 439 -5.99 -7.12 17.42
N SER A 440 -5.30 -8.23 17.71
CA SER A 440 -3.85 -8.38 17.50
C SER A 440 -3.39 -7.97 16.09
N HIS A 441 -4.12 -8.35 15.04
CA HIS A 441 -3.72 -8.11 13.66
C HIS A 441 -4.83 -7.60 12.75
N LEU A 442 -6.01 -7.30 13.29
CA LEU A 442 -7.05 -6.59 12.54
C LEU A 442 -6.50 -5.25 12.01
N HIS A 443 -6.71 -5.04 10.72
CA HIS A 443 -6.30 -3.83 10.02
C HIS A 443 -7.14 -3.63 8.77
N SER A 444 -7.71 -2.43 8.62
CA SER A 444 -8.35 -1.97 7.39
C SER A 444 -7.35 -1.20 6.53
N PRO A 445 -6.94 -1.70 5.34
CA PRO A 445 -6.01 -0.98 4.47
C PRO A 445 -6.53 0.38 4.06
N ILE A 446 -5.72 1.41 4.31
CA ILE A 446 -6.05 2.80 3.99
C ILE A 446 -5.76 3.05 2.52
N ILE A 447 -6.77 3.48 1.78
CA ILE A 447 -6.61 3.81 0.36
C ILE A 447 -6.29 5.28 0.19
N SER A 448 -6.92 6.18 0.95
CA SER A 448 -6.61 7.61 0.98
C SER A 448 -6.97 8.25 2.34
N ARG A 449 -6.22 9.27 2.73
CA ARG A 449 -6.44 10.04 3.96
C ARG A 449 -5.95 11.47 3.82
N LEU A 450 -6.40 12.36 4.71
CA LEU A 450 -6.22 13.80 4.56
C LEU A 450 -4.74 14.23 4.52
N ALA A 451 -3.85 13.60 5.29
CA ALA A 451 -2.43 13.98 5.25
C ALA A 451 -1.81 13.83 3.85
N GLU A 452 -2.26 12.84 3.09
CA GLU A 452 -1.82 12.66 1.71
C GLU A 452 -2.21 13.87 0.83
N MET A 453 -3.36 14.49 1.07
CA MET A 453 -3.79 15.66 0.28
C MET A 453 -2.83 16.83 0.46
N TYR A 454 -2.39 17.08 1.69
CA TYR A 454 -1.36 18.08 1.97
C TYR A 454 -0.02 17.72 1.31
N LEU A 455 0.41 16.46 1.36
CA LEU A 455 1.67 16.03 0.73
C LEU A 455 1.60 16.02 -0.80
N ASN A 456 0.45 15.71 -1.39
CA ASN A 456 0.22 15.81 -2.82
C ASN A 456 0.29 17.28 -3.27
N MET A 457 -0.32 18.20 -2.51
CA MET A 457 -0.18 19.63 -2.75
C MET A 457 1.28 20.09 -2.60
N ALA A 458 1.98 19.67 -1.54
CA ALA A 458 3.37 20.06 -1.31
C ALA A 458 4.27 19.67 -2.49
N GLU A 459 4.19 18.43 -2.95
CA GLU A 459 4.94 17.94 -4.10
C GLU A 459 4.55 18.64 -5.39
N ALA A 460 3.24 18.76 -5.67
CA ALA A 460 2.77 19.39 -6.90
C ALA A 460 3.15 20.89 -6.95
N TYR A 461 3.06 21.62 -5.84
CA TYR A 461 3.53 23.01 -5.76
C TYR A 461 5.03 23.13 -6.01
N ALA A 462 5.85 22.24 -5.44
CA ALA A 462 7.28 22.21 -5.69
C ALA A 462 7.60 21.93 -7.17
N LYS A 463 6.89 21.00 -7.82
CA LYS A 463 6.98 20.74 -9.27
C LYS A 463 6.57 21.95 -10.12
N LYS A 464 5.73 22.84 -9.59
CA LYS A 464 5.40 24.13 -10.22
C LYS A 464 6.41 25.26 -9.93
N GLY A 465 7.44 25.00 -9.11
CA GLY A 465 8.38 26.01 -8.64
C GLY A 465 7.83 26.94 -7.54
N ASP A 466 6.64 26.65 -7.00
CA ASP A 466 6.01 27.42 -5.93
C ASP A 466 6.40 26.82 -4.57
N TYR A 467 7.62 27.13 -4.14
CA TYR A 467 8.17 26.59 -2.90
C TYR A 467 7.52 27.15 -1.64
N GLY A 468 6.88 28.33 -1.70
CA GLY A 468 6.19 28.93 -0.57
C GLY A 468 4.94 28.14 -0.19
N ASN A 469 4.09 27.81 -1.18
CA ASN A 469 2.94 26.94 -0.95
C ASN A 469 3.36 25.50 -0.68
N ALA A 470 4.43 25.01 -1.33
CA ALA A 470 4.97 23.68 -1.04
C ALA A 470 5.37 23.55 0.44
N LEU A 471 6.13 24.51 0.95
CA LEU A 471 6.58 24.56 2.35
C LEU A 471 5.40 24.61 3.32
N THR A 472 4.41 25.45 3.02
CA THR A 472 3.22 25.61 3.87
C THR A 472 2.51 24.27 4.05
N ASN A 473 2.26 23.54 2.97
CA ASN A 473 1.55 22.26 3.03
C ASN A 473 2.41 21.14 3.64
N LEU A 474 3.72 21.13 3.37
CA LEU A 474 4.66 20.19 3.98
C LEU A 474 4.70 20.34 5.51
N ASN A 475 4.77 21.58 6.00
CA ASN A 475 4.88 21.87 7.43
C ASN A 475 3.61 21.52 8.21
N VAL A 476 2.42 21.51 7.58
CA VAL A 476 1.19 21.04 8.23
C VAL A 476 1.36 19.61 8.75
N ILE A 477 1.95 18.72 7.95
CA ILE A 477 2.16 17.31 8.34
C ILE A 477 3.35 17.18 9.29
N ARG A 478 4.45 17.87 8.95
CA ARG A 478 5.68 17.78 9.72
C ARG A 478 5.51 18.27 11.16
N GLU A 479 4.81 19.39 11.38
CA GLU A 479 4.62 19.94 12.73
C GLU A 479 3.66 19.11 13.59
N ARG A 480 2.71 18.40 12.97
CA ARG A 480 1.90 17.41 13.69
C ARG A 480 2.77 16.28 14.22
N ALA A 481 3.71 15.77 13.44
CA ALA A 481 4.58 14.67 13.84
C ALA A 481 5.70 15.12 14.81
N ILE A 482 6.32 16.26 14.53
CA ILE A 482 7.48 16.80 15.24
C ILE A 482 7.15 18.23 15.68
N VAL A 483 6.85 18.41 16.97
CA VAL A 483 6.49 19.73 17.53
C VAL A 483 7.63 20.72 17.34
N GLY A 484 7.38 21.82 16.63
CA GLY A 484 8.40 22.82 16.27
C GLY A 484 9.41 22.33 15.23
N GLY A 485 9.13 21.21 14.56
CA GLY A 485 10.01 20.58 13.57
C GLY A 485 9.83 21.11 12.14
N GLY A 486 8.99 22.12 11.92
CA GLY A 486 8.74 22.70 10.60
C GLY A 486 10.02 23.16 9.91
N TYR A 487 10.08 22.96 8.60
CA TYR A 487 11.20 23.46 7.80
C TYR A 487 11.12 24.98 7.66
N THR A 488 12.28 25.65 7.60
CA THR A 488 12.34 27.11 7.47
C THR A 488 12.18 27.59 6.03
N SER A 489 12.61 26.79 5.05
CA SER A 489 12.55 27.14 3.63
C SER A 489 12.62 25.90 2.73
N LEU A 490 11.95 25.98 1.58
CA LEU A 490 12.15 25.08 0.45
C LEU A 490 12.65 25.88 -0.76
N ASN A 491 13.43 25.24 -1.61
CA ASN A 491 13.91 25.75 -2.88
C ASN A 491 14.20 24.58 -3.84
N SER A 492 14.66 24.88 -5.05
CA SER A 492 14.94 23.87 -6.08
C SER A 492 15.99 22.82 -5.69
N THR A 493 16.86 23.11 -4.72
CA THR A 493 17.95 22.20 -4.33
C THR A 493 17.55 21.21 -3.22
N ASN A 494 16.53 21.53 -2.42
CA ASN A 494 16.15 20.72 -1.26
C ASN A 494 14.70 20.22 -1.29
N ALA A 495 13.81 20.81 -2.09
CA ALA A 495 12.39 20.52 -2.05
C ALA A 495 12.08 19.05 -2.34
N ALA A 496 12.70 18.46 -3.37
CA ALA A 496 12.50 17.05 -3.71
C ALA A 496 12.85 16.13 -2.53
N GLN A 497 14.05 16.28 -1.97
CA GLN A 497 14.50 15.49 -0.84
C GLN A 497 13.58 15.63 0.37
N LEU A 498 13.31 16.86 0.82
CA LEU A 498 12.55 17.09 2.06
C LEU A 498 11.09 16.67 1.95
N ILE A 499 10.47 16.81 0.76
CA ILE A 499 9.11 16.36 0.51
C ILE A 499 9.06 14.83 0.43
N ASP A 500 9.96 14.20 -0.33
CA ASP A 500 10.00 12.74 -0.46
C ASP A 500 10.29 12.05 0.89
N GLU A 501 11.17 12.63 1.71
CA GLU A 501 11.45 12.16 3.09
C GLU A 501 10.19 12.25 3.97
N GLU A 502 9.46 13.37 3.94
CA GLU A 502 8.23 13.51 4.73
C GLU A 502 7.11 12.59 4.23
N ARG A 503 7.00 12.39 2.92
CA ARG A 503 6.09 11.40 2.31
C ARG A 503 6.42 9.99 2.75
N GLN A 504 7.69 9.61 2.72
CA GLN A 504 8.15 8.30 3.17
C GLN A 504 7.85 8.09 4.64
N LEU A 505 8.13 9.07 5.51
CA LEU A 505 7.83 9.00 6.93
C LEU A 505 6.33 8.85 7.19
N GLU A 506 5.54 9.73 6.58
CA GLU A 506 4.11 9.83 6.84
C GLU A 506 3.33 8.63 6.30
N LEU A 507 3.59 8.24 5.05
CA LEU A 507 2.87 7.19 4.32
C LEU A 507 3.59 5.83 4.38
N ALA A 508 4.57 5.66 5.27
CA ALA A 508 5.21 4.36 5.46
C ALA A 508 4.18 3.27 5.77
N PHE A 509 4.36 2.11 5.16
CA PHE A 509 3.48 0.95 5.33
C PHE A 509 2.04 1.23 4.84
N GLU A 510 1.88 2.10 3.84
CA GLU A 510 0.60 2.39 3.15
C GLU A 510 0.72 2.20 1.62
N ALA A 511 1.71 1.39 1.18
CA ALA A 511 1.88 0.91 -0.19
C ALA A 511 2.18 1.99 -1.23
N GLN A 512 2.88 3.06 -0.81
CA GLN A 512 3.24 4.18 -1.68
C GLN A 512 4.73 4.24 -2.04
N ARG A 513 5.63 3.83 -1.14
CA ARG A 513 7.05 4.17 -1.21
C ARG A 513 7.73 3.76 -2.51
N GLY A 514 7.53 2.52 -2.97
CA GLY A 514 8.13 2.06 -4.22
C GLY A 514 7.68 2.91 -5.43
N TYR A 515 6.39 3.22 -5.50
CA TYR A 515 5.84 4.03 -6.57
C TYR A 515 6.28 5.49 -6.51
N ASP A 516 6.40 6.05 -5.31
CA ASP A 516 6.83 7.44 -5.12
C ASP A 516 8.25 7.65 -5.70
N VAL A 517 9.18 6.73 -5.43
CA VAL A 517 10.54 6.74 -6.00
C VAL A 517 10.48 6.71 -7.53
N TYR A 518 9.76 5.74 -8.11
CA TYR A 518 9.80 5.50 -9.55
C TYR A 518 9.05 6.53 -10.38
N ARG A 519 7.92 7.05 -9.90
CA ARG A 519 7.17 8.10 -10.63
C ARG A 519 7.94 9.43 -10.67
N ASN A 520 8.81 9.67 -9.69
CA ASN A 520 9.73 10.81 -9.68
C ASN A 520 11.04 10.54 -10.43
N GLY A 521 11.16 9.41 -11.14
CA GLY A 521 12.35 9.08 -11.93
C GLY A 521 13.58 8.69 -11.10
N GLN A 522 13.40 8.48 -9.80
CA GLN A 522 14.50 8.19 -8.88
C GLN A 522 14.90 6.70 -8.92
N THR A 523 16.04 6.42 -8.28
CA THR A 523 16.57 5.07 -8.14
C THR A 523 16.25 4.51 -6.77
N MET A 524 15.70 3.30 -6.72
CA MET A 524 15.51 2.57 -5.47
C MET A 524 16.85 1.99 -5.04
N THR A 525 17.34 2.46 -3.89
CA THR A 525 18.63 2.09 -3.31
C THR A 525 18.40 1.57 -1.90
N ARG A 526 18.86 0.34 -1.64
CA ARG A 526 18.57 -0.37 -0.38
C ARG A 526 19.85 -0.85 0.29
N ARG A 527 20.74 0.09 0.65
CA ARG A 527 22.07 -0.20 1.20
C ARG A 527 22.04 -0.52 2.70
N TYR A 528 21.27 -1.54 3.08
CA TYR A 528 21.12 -1.97 4.47
C TYR A 528 21.04 -3.49 4.58
N PRO A 529 21.15 -4.08 5.79
CA PRO A 529 21.13 -5.54 5.96
C PRO A 529 19.80 -6.16 5.52
N GLY A 530 19.87 -7.26 4.78
CA GLY A 530 18.69 -7.98 4.32
C GLY A 530 18.87 -8.82 3.07
N PRO A 531 17.88 -9.67 2.73
CA PRO A 531 17.95 -10.57 1.58
C PRO A 531 17.41 -9.93 0.27
N HIS A 532 17.18 -8.62 0.24
CA HIS A 532 16.61 -7.84 -0.88
C HIS A 532 17.62 -7.43 -1.97
N LEU A 533 18.75 -8.13 -2.09
CA LEU A 533 19.87 -7.77 -2.98
C LEU A 533 20.42 -6.36 -2.70
N PRO A 534 20.96 -6.10 -1.49
CA PRO A 534 21.38 -4.77 -1.05
C PRO A 534 22.48 -4.11 -1.88
N LEU A 535 23.14 -4.90 -2.75
CA LEU A 535 24.18 -4.42 -3.65
C LEU A 535 23.67 -3.97 -5.03
N ILE A 536 22.38 -4.12 -5.32
CA ILE A 536 21.77 -3.74 -6.60
C ILE A 536 20.87 -2.51 -6.43
N ASP A 537 21.15 -1.47 -7.22
CA ASP A 537 20.27 -0.33 -7.38
C ASP A 537 19.28 -0.57 -8.53
N VAL A 538 18.03 -0.17 -8.35
CA VAL A 538 16.98 -0.32 -9.36
C VAL A 538 16.55 1.07 -9.83
N PRO A 539 17.05 1.57 -10.98
CA PRO A 539 16.62 2.85 -11.52
C PRO A 539 15.17 2.77 -12.00
N ALA A 540 14.46 3.90 -12.02
CA ALA A 540 13.09 3.97 -12.55
C ALA A 540 12.95 3.46 -14.00
N THR A 541 14.03 3.45 -14.77
CA THR A 541 14.07 2.92 -16.14
C THR A 541 14.23 1.40 -16.21
N SER A 542 14.53 0.72 -15.10
CA SER A 542 14.70 -0.74 -15.07
C SER A 542 13.41 -1.46 -15.46
N LEU A 543 13.51 -2.55 -16.23
CA LEU A 543 12.35 -3.39 -16.58
C LEU A 543 11.72 -4.04 -15.33
N ARG A 544 12.48 -4.18 -14.24
CA ARG A 544 12.01 -4.71 -12.95
C ARG A 544 11.03 -3.79 -12.22
N VAL A 545 10.83 -2.56 -12.68
CA VAL A 545 9.88 -1.62 -12.05
C VAL A 545 8.43 -2.06 -12.25
N VAL A 546 8.15 -2.75 -13.35
CA VAL A 546 6.79 -3.23 -13.67
C VAL A 546 6.68 -4.72 -13.39
N GLN A 547 5.51 -5.15 -12.93
CA GLN A 547 5.23 -6.57 -12.68
C GLN A 547 4.88 -7.29 -13.98
N TYR A 548 5.13 -8.59 -14.05
CA TYR A 548 4.61 -9.40 -15.16
C TYR A 548 3.09 -9.55 -15.08
N ILE A 549 2.44 -9.50 -16.23
CA ILE A 549 1.05 -9.96 -16.38
C ILE A 549 1.03 -11.44 -15.98
N PRO A 550 0.09 -11.89 -15.13
CA PRO A 550 0.10 -13.27 -14.68
C PRO A 550 -0.03 -14.24 -15.87
N GLN A 551 0.85 -15.24 -15.93
CA GLN A 551 0.94 -16.13 -17.10
C GLN A 551 -0.35 -16.94 -17.32
N SER A 552 -1.07 -17.30 -16.25
CA SER A 552 -2.37 -17.96 -16.33
C SER A 552 -3.38 -17.14 -17.13
N GLU A 553 -3.36 -15.83 -16.95
CA GLU A 553 -4.29 -14.91 -17.60
C GLU A 553 -3.94 -14.74 -19.07
N ILE A 554 -2.65 -14.66 -19.42
CA ILE A 554 -2.21 -14.66 -20.83
C ILE A 554 -2.68 -15.94 -21.53
N ASN A 555 -2.52 -17.10 -20.88
CA ASN A 555 -2.88 -18.38 -21.48
C ASN A 555 -4.40 -18.54 -21.67
N ALA A 556 -5.20 -17.97 -20.76
CA ALA A 556 -6.66 -18.03 -20.81
C ALA A 556 -7.30 -16.87 -21.60
N TYR A 557 -6.51 -15.86 -22.00
CA TYR A 557 -7.05 -14.65 -22.61
C TYR A 557 -7.63 -14.94 -23.99
N PRO A 558 -8.92 -14.63 -24.24
CA PRO A 558 -9.52 -14.79 -25.55
C PRO A 558 -9.10 -13.65 -26.48
N GLY A 559 -7.85 -13.71 -26.97
CA GLY A 559 -7.22 -12.67 -27.78
C GLY A 559 -5.71 -12.65 -27.59
N THR A 560 -5.08 -11.51 -27.88
CA THR A 560 -3.66 -11.27 -27.56
C THR A 560 -3.57 -10.54 -26.23
N LEU A 561 -2.73 -11.02 -25.31
CA LEU A 561 -2.36 -10.31 -24.09
C LEU A 561 -0.84 -10.21 -23.97
N THR A 562 -0.30 -9.04 -24.30
CA THR A 562 1.15 -8.83 -24.39
C THR A 562 1.83 -8.74 -23.01
N GLN A 563 2.84 -9.58 -22.79
CA GLN A 563 3.65 -9.57 -21.56
C GLN A 563 4.55 -8.33 -21.47
N ASN A 564 4.88 -7.90 -20.24
CA ASN A 564 5.92 -6.91 -20.00
C ASN A 564 7.32 -7.46 -20.35
N PRO A 565 8.23 -6.62 -20.86
CA PRO A 565 9.55 -7.04 -21.33
C PRO A 565 10.49 -7.55 -20.23
#